data_AF-A0A254SPD7-F1
#
_entry.id   AF-A0A254SPD7-F1
#
_cell.length_a   1.000
_cell.length_b   1.000
_cell.length_c   1.000
_cell.angle_alpha   90.00
_cell.angle_beta   90.00
_cell.angle_gamma   90.00
#
_symmetry.space_group_name_H-M   'P 1'
#
loop_
_entity.id
_entity.type
_entity.pdbx_description
1 polymer ?
#
loop_
_entity_poly.entity_id
_entity_poly.type
_entity_poly.pdbx_seq_one_letter_code
_entity_poly.pdbx_strand_id
1 'polypeptide(L)'
;MKKILVSSLFAIGGALADCPDCDIAANTTFKFEPYIISGDNQAVTLTATVNCPRDTWHSSFAGYTINWDDEANPEPERALYDLDYYNYQQCITNRGVACGNVNTSDYRSNLSGHTTFTKSHTYKSKKSHKLNISFTVLQNKRTGSSSNCGPTHATASTKQKNVSVSISATPLSYCAIPKGYALFATENLTINDRASCSKNEYSTATCTVGAEKNINIGVRGSVDNAHANETLILRNYSKVYSETWAKTVESQKGAEYKKKGSVTSFNYDSGVSSLSFANTSDFIENGKSKTYEPGVYGDVTIRRGGTFVLNKDGVYIFKSIRFEYGSTLKLKSSKTTELYAQEFNFSGTVTGAKASNFLVGVLGSSATYVDNGFVGSVWAPRSRMVIGQFHHKTYSGSYMAKELFVPQDTKVDYIQFTKNGDCK
;
A
#
# COMPACT_ATOMS: atom_id res chain seq x y z
N MET A 1 -9.77 -0.74 -11.80
CA MET A 1 -9.44 -1.91 -10.96
C MET A 1 -8.74 -1.42 -9.71
N LYS A 2 -9.33 -1.66 -8.53
CA LYS A 2 -8.78 -1.25 -7.22
C LYS A 2 -7.79 -2.32 -6.76
N LYS A 3 -6.51 -2.01 -6.58
CA LYS A 3 -5.55 -2.98 -6.03
C LYS A 3 -5.64 -2.98 -4.51
N ILE A 4 -5.39 -4.16 -3.96
CA ILE A 4 -5.62 -4.48 -2.57
C ILE A 4 -4.27 -4.73 -1.88
N LEU A 5 -4.02 -4.03 -0.77
CA LEU A 5 -2.95 -4.35 0.17
C LEU A 5 -3.56 -5.10 1.36
N VAL A 6 -3.01 -6.25 1.69
CA VAL A 6 -3.36 -6.99 2.91
C VAL A 6 -2.24 -6.79 3.91
N SER A 7 -2.54 -6.23 5.09
CA SER A 7 -1.65 -6.32 6.24
C SER A 7 -2.47 -6.52 7.51
N SER A 8 -2.33 -7.68 8.16
CA SER A 8 -2.63 -7.82 9.58
C SER A 8 -2.18 -9.16 10.15
N LEU A 9 -1.65 -9.09 11.37
CA LEU A 9 -1.43 -10.18 12.31
C LEU A 9 -2.58 -10.11 13.32
N PHE A 10 -3.34 -11.19 13.51
CA PHE A 10 -4.36 -11.28 14.56
C PHE A 10 -4.13 -12.55 15.37
N ALA A 11 -3.93 -12.40 16.67
CA ALA A 11 -4.08 -13.49 17.64
C ALA A 11 -5.51 -13.41 18.19
N ILE A 12 -6.32 -14.43 17.91
CA ILE A 12 -7.67 -14.56 18.49
C ILE A 12 -7.59 -15.67 19.53
N GLY A 13 -7.50 -15.29 20.80
CA GLY A 13 -7.61 -16.21 21.92
C GLY A 13 -9.06 -16.57 22.20
N GLY A 14 -9.35 -17.85 22.39
CA GLY A 14 -10.67 -18.28 22.82
C GLY A 14 -10.63 -19.63 23.49
N ALA A 15 -10.64 -19.62 24.83
CA ALA A 15 -10.64 -20.77 25.72
C ALA A 15 -11.48 -21.96 25.22
N LEU A 16 -10.81 -23.08 24.97
CA LEU A 16 -11.42 -24.41 25.00
C LEU A 16 -11.45 -24.90 26.46
N ALA A 17 -12.65 -25.14 26.99
CA ALA A 17 -12.81 -25.68 28.33
C ALA A 17 -12.26 -27.11 28.43
N ASP A 18 -11.45 -27.33 29.47
CA ASP A 18 -10.98 -28.58 30.06
C ASP A 18 -9.79 -29.32 29.43
N CYS A 19 -8.79 -28.54 28.98
CA CYS A 19 -7.38 -28.88 29.21
C CYS A 19 -6.67 -27.59 29.68
N PRO A 20 -6.41 -27.38 30.98
CA PRO A 20 -5.96 -26.08 31.49
C PRO A 20 -4.60 -25.62 30.90
N ASP A 21 -3.83 -26.54 30.32
CA ASP A 21 -2.48 -26.27 29.81
C ASP A 21 -2.36 -26.24 28.27
N CYS A 22 -3.41 -26.56 27.50
CA CYS A 22 -3.36 -26.67 26.04
C CYS A 22 -4.62 -26.13 25.37
N ASP A 23 -4.87 -24.83 25.54
CA ASP A 23 -5.85 -24.13 24.73
C ASP A 23 -5.27 -23.90 23.31
N ILE A 24 -5.54 -24.86 22.41
CA ILE A 24 -5.08 -24.80 21.01
C ILE A 24 -5.50 -23.48 20.35
N ALA A 25 -6.67 -22.93 20.69
CA ALA A 25 -7.11 -21.65 20.14
C ALA A 25 -6.26 -20.47 20.65
N ALA A 26 -5.86 -20.47 21.93
CA ALA A 26 -4.96 -19.45 22.47
C ALA A 26 -3.50 -19.59 22.00
N ASN A 27 -3.06 -20.82 21.71
CA ASN A 27 -1.67 -21.08 21.35
C ASN A 27 -1.42 -21.27 19.84
N THR A 28 -2.43 -21.05 19.00
CA THR A 28 -2.27 -21.06 17.54
C THR A 28 -2.03 -19.65 17.04
N THR A 29 -0.86 -19.41 16.46
CA THR A 29 -0.58 -18.19 15.71
C THR A 29 -0.85 -18.46 14.24
N PHE A 30 -1.76 -17.69 13.64
CA PHE A 30 -1.96 -17.69 12.19
C PHE A 30 -1.07 -16.60 11.59
N LYS A 31 -0.17 -17.01 10.71
CA LYS A 31 0.60 -16.08 9.88
C LYS A 31 0.05 -16.13 8.47
N PHE A 32 -0.52 -15.02 8.04
CA PHE A 32 -0.89 -14.81 6.66
C PHE A 32 0.25 -14.06 5.97
N GLU A 33 0.79 -14.64 4.91
CA GLU A 33 1.72 -13.94 4.03
C GLU A 33 1.10 -13.76 2.65
N PRO A 34 0.36 -12.67 2.41
CA PRO A 34 0.18 -12.17 1.07
C PRO A 34 0.94 -10.85 0.92
N TYR A 35 1.85 -10.83 -0.04
CA TYR A 35 2.71 -9.69 -0.29
C TYR A 35 2.08 -8.65 -1.26
N ILE A 36 1.05 -9.05 -2.03
CA ILE A 36 0.04 -8.26 -2.76
C ILE A 36 -0.71 -9.23 -3.66
N ILE A 37 -2.06 -9.21 -3.65
CA ILE A 37 -2.87 -9.98 -4.61
C ILE A 37 -3.14 -9.07 -5.82
N SER A 38 -2.32 -9.16 -6.86
CA SER A 38 -2.58 -8.46 -8.13
C SER A 38 -2.25 -9.33 -9.35
N GLY A 39 -3.28 -9.75 -10.08
CA GLY A 39 -3.18 -10.48 -11.35
C GLY A 39 -3.62 -11.93 -11.30
N ASP A 40 -3.70 -12.57 -12.47
CA ASP A 40 -3.97 -14.00 -12.62
C ASP A 40 -2.75 -14.83 -12.13
N ASN A 41 -2.99 -15.97 -11.46
CA ASN A 41 -1.99 -16.97 -11.01
C ASN A 41 -1.12 -16.62 -9.78
N GLN A 42 -1.68 -16.03 -8.73
CA GLN A 42 -0.90 -15.77 -7.51
C GLN A 42 -1.16 -16.79 -6.41
N ALA A 43 -0.08 -17.29 -5.81
CA ALA A 43 -0.13 -18.15 -4.63
C ALA A 43 -0.34 -17.31 -3.36
N VAL A 44 -1.37 -17.66 -2.59
CA VAL A 44 -1.56 -17.22 -1.23
C VAL A 44 -1.08 -18.36 -0.33
N THR A 45 -0.08 -18.08 0.51
CA THR A 45 0.42 -19.04 1.49
C THR A 45 -0.21 -18.76 2.85
N LEU A 46 -0.81 -19.80 3.42
CA LEU A 46 -1.43 -19.80 4.72
C LEU A 46 -0.55 -20.63 5.65
N THR A 47 0.03 -20.00 6.66
CA THR A 47 0.82 -20.70 7.67
C THR A 47 0.07 -20.65 9.00
N ALA A 48 -0.22 -21.81 9.56
CA ALA A 48 -0.76 -21.95 10.91
C ALA A 48 0.30 -22.63 11.77
N THR A 49 0.71 -21.96 12.85
CA THR A 49 1.66 -22.51 13.82
C THR A 49 0.90 -22.78 15.12
N VAL A 50 0.86 -24.05 15.52
CA VAL A 50 0.25 -24.45 16.79
C VAL A 50 1.37 -24.69 17.79
N ASN A 51 1.37 -23.94 18.90
CA ASN A 51 2.37 -24.11 19.95
C ASN A 51 1.78 -24.90 21.12
N CYS A 52 2.13 -26.19 21.24
CA CYS A 52 1.72 -26.99 22.39
C CYS A 52 2.86 -27.01 23.43
N PRO A 53 2.66 -26.49 24.66
CA PRO A 53 3.72 -26.39 25.66
C PRO A 53 4.11 -27.71 26.34
N ARG A 54 3.42 -28.83 26.06
CA ARG A 54 3.76 -30.17 26.56
C ARG A 54 3.59 -31.23 25.46
N ASP A 55 4.31 -32.34 25.60
CA ASP A 55 4.22 -33.52 24.72
C ASP A 55 2.90 -34.27 24.93
N THR A 56 1.82 -33.73 24.38
CA THR A 56 0.50 -34.35 24.43
C THR A 56 0.10 -34.89 23.06
N TRP A 57 -0.36 -36.14 23.01
CA TRP A 57 -0.84 -36.77 21.78
C TRP A 57 -2.20 -36.17 21.40
N HIS A 58 -2.18 -35.31 20.38
CA HIS A 58 -3.39 -34.76 19.79
C HIS A 58 -3.49 -35.18 18.32
N SER A 59 -4.62 -35.78 17.97
CA SER A 59 -5.07 -35.84 16.57
C SER A 59 -6.00 -34.66 16.34
N SER A 60 -5.45 -33.57 15.81
CA SER A 60 -6.17 -32.36 15.44
C SER A 60 -6.31 -32.30 13.92
N PHE A 61 -7.51 -31.94 13.46
CA PHE A 61 -7.76 -31.60 12.06
C PHE A 61 -8.01 -30.09 11.98
N ALA A 62 -7.29 -29.41 11.10
CA ALA A 62 -7.53 -28.02 10.74
C ALA A 62 -8.10 -27.99 9.33
N GLY A 63 -9.40 -27.73 9.21
CA GLY A 63 -10.04 -27.37 7.95
C GLY A 63 -10.10 -25.85 7.81
N TYR A 64 -10.09 -25.33 6.60
CA TYR A 64 -10.41 -23.93 6.36
C TYR A 64 -11.39 -23.79 5.19
N THR A 65 -12.20 -22.74 5.24
CA THR A 65 -13.12 -22.38 4.16
C THR A 65 -12.80 -20.96 3.72
N ILE A 66 -12.63 -20.77 2.43
CA ILE A 66 -12.45 -19.45 1.83
C ILE A 66 -13.78 -19.01 1.23
N ASN A 67 -14.39 -18.00 1.85
CA ASN A 67 -15.60 -17.36 1.36
C ASN A 67 -15.24 -16.03 0.69
N TRP A 68 -15.84 -15.80 -0.47
CA TRP A 68 -15.68 -14.57 -1.24
C TRP A 68 -16.97 -13.77 -1.16
N ASP A 69 -16.90 -12.51 -0.69
CA ASP A 69 -18.04 -11.60 -0.78
C ASP A 69 -18.15 -11.12 -2.24
N ASP A 70 -18.93 -11.82 -3.07
CA ASP A 70 -19.40 -11.26 -4.35
C ASP A 70 -20.76 -10.59 -4.09
N GLU A 71 -20.76 -9.27 -3.91
CA GLU A 71 -21.97 -8.45 -3.63
C GLU A 71 -23.08 -8.57 -4.71
N ALA A 72 -22.81 -9.27 -5.83
CA ALA A 72 -23.71 -9.36 -6.98
C ALA A 72 -24.44 -10.71 -7.12
N ASN A 73 -24.20 -11.71 -6.26
CA ASN A 73 -24.87 -12.99 -6.38
C ASN A 73 -25.16 -13.61 -4.99
N PRO A 74 -26.44 -13.69 -4.55
CA PRO A 74 -26.79 -14.21 -3.23
C PRO A 74 -26.73 -15.74 -3.12
N GLU A 75 -26.36 -16.46 -4.19
CA GLU A 75 -26.17 -17.92 -4.12
C GLU A 75 -24.70 -18.29 -3.83
N PRO A 76 -24.41 -18.98 -2.71
CA PRO A 76 -23.05 -19.34 -2.29
C PRO A 76 -22.53 -20.54 -3.08
N GLU A 77 -22.38 -20.43 -4.39
CA GLU A 77 -22.06 -21.61 -5.23
C GLU A 77 -20.56 -21.97 -5.33
N ARG A 78 -19.63 -21.25 -4.71
CA ARG A 78 -18.19 -21.60 -4.78
C ARG A 78 -17.43 -21.36 -3.50
N ALA A 79 -17.88 -21.97 -2.40
CA ALA A 79 -16.96 -22.29 -1.32
C ALA A 79 -16.04 -23.42 -1.81
N LEU A 80 -14.73 -23.14 -1.92
CA LEU A 80 -13.74 -24.21 -2.05
C LEU A 80 -13.69 -24.91 -0.68
N TYR A 81 -14.40 -26.03 -0.60
CA TYR A 81 -14.32 -26.93 0.53
C TYR A 81 -13.15 -27.87 0.30
N ASP A 82 -12.05 -27.65 1.02
CA ASP A 82 -11.01 -28.65 1.17
C ASP A 82 -11.24 -29.35 2.52
N LEU A 83 -12.22 -30.26 2.50
CA LEU A 83 -12.54 -31.14 3.62
C LEU A 83 -11.87 -32.48 3.37
N ASP A 84 -10.71 -32.71 4.00
CA ASP A 84 -10.10 -34.05 4.15
C ASP A 84 -10.97 -35.00 5.03
N TYR A 85 -12.19 -34.59 5.37
CA TYR A 85 -13.09 -35.30 6.29
C TYR A 85 -13.70 -36.58 5.68
N TYR A 86 -13.86 -36.65 4.36
CA TYR A 86 -14.64 -37.73 3.73
C TYR A 86 -13.92 -39.09 3.67
N ASN A 87 -12.58 -39.12 3.73
CA ASN A 87 -11.83 -40.38 3.71
C ASN A 87 -11.80 -41.09 5.06
N TYR A 88 -12.13 -40.41 6.17
CA TYR A 88 -12.11 -41.04 7.49
C TYR A 88 -13.34 -41.92 7.76
N GLN A 89 -14.51 -41.57 7.21
CA GLN A 89 -15.74 -42.37 7.41
C GLN A 89 -15.78 -43.64 6.56
N GLN A 90 -15.09 -43.70 5.41
CA GLN A 90 -15.10 -44.91 4.57
C GLN A 90 -14.09 -45.97 5.01
N CYS A 91 -13.15 -45.66 5.90
CA CYS A 91 -12.23 -46.64 6.47
C CYS A 91 -12.81 -47.46 7.64
N ILE A 92 -14.06 -47.23 8.02
CA ILE A 92 -14.71 -47.93 9.14
C ILE A 92 -16.01 -48.57 8.63
N THR A 93 -15.88 -49.62 7.83
CA THR A 93 -16.96 -50.61 7.66
C THR A 93 -16.43 -52.00 8.00
N ASN A 94 -17.31 -52.79 8.63
CA ASN A 94 -17.04 -53.95 9.48
C ASN A 94 -16.40 -55.21 8.85
N ARG A 95 -15.64 -55.14 7.76
CA ARG A 95 -14.90 -56.31 7.25
C ARG A 95 -13.54 -55.87 6.71
N GLY A 96 -12.49 -56.54 7.18
CA GLY A 96 -11.11 -56.27 6.79
C GLY A 96 -10.94 -56.18 5.27
N VAL A 97 -10.54 -55.00 4.80
CA VAL A 97 -10.06 -54.76 3.44
C VAL A 97 -8.80 -53.91 3.57
N ALA A 98 -7.73 -54.36 2.94
CA ALA A 98 -6.46 -53.63 2.87
C ALA A 98 -6.66 -52.28 2.18
N CYS A 99 -6.14 -51.21 2.78
CA CYS A 99 -6.08 -49.89 2.15
C CYS A 99 -5.22 -49.98 0.88
N GLY A 100 -5.85 -49.91 -0.29
CA GLY A 100 -5.15 -49.59 -1.53
C GLY A 100 -4.65 -48.16 -1.48
N ASN A 101 -3.38 -47.95 -1.82
CA ASN A 101 -2.72 -46.64 -1.86
C ASN A 101 -3.55 -45.59 -2.59
N VAL A 102 -4.11 -44.64 -1.85
CA VAL A 102 -4.54 -43.35 -2.37
C VAL A 102 -3.43 -42.35 -2.03
N ASN A 103 -2.77 -41.82 -3.06
CA ASN A 103 -1.71 -40.80 -2.94
C ASN A 103 -2.29 -39.42 -2.58
N THR A 104 -2.93 -39.31 -1.42
CA THR A 104 -3.25 -38.04 -0.78
C THR A 104 -2.64 -38.07 0.62
N SER A 105 -1.84 -37.07 0.94
CA SER A 105 -1.00 -37.03 2.14
C SER A 105 -1.84 -36.99 3.42
N ASP A 106 -2.21 -38.15 3.96
CA ASP A 106 -2.71 -38.32 5.32
C ASP A 106 -1.58 -37.97 6.30
N TYR A 107 -1.63 -36.76 6.87
CA TYR A 107 -0.65 -36.32 7.87
C TYR A 107 -1.03 -36.82 9.26
N ARG A 108 -0.57 -38.03 9.61
CA ARG A 108 -0.46 -38.47 11.00
C ARG A 108 0.90 -38.04 11.55
N SER A 109 0.99 -36.85 12.13
CA SER A 109 2.19 -36.44 12.89
C SER A 109 1.95 -36.56 14.39
N ASN A 110 2.81 -37.29 15.08
CA ASN A 110 2.91 -37.20 16.53
C ASN A 110 3.42 -35.80 16.89
N LEU A 111 2.57 -34.96 17.47
CA LEU A 111 2.93 -33.59 17.84
C LEU A 111 3.66 -33.60 19.19
N SER A 112 4.98 -33.82 19.17
CA SER A 112 5.88 -33.45 20.25
C SER A 112 6.68 -32.23 19.80
N GLY A 113 6.54 -31.09 20.49
CA GLY A 113 7.21 -29.84 20.14
C GLY A 113 6.48 -28.95 19.11
N HIS A 114 7.08 -27.78 18.83
CA HIS A 114 6.54 -26.75 17.94
C HIS A 114 6.29 -27.32 16.53
N THR A 115 5.03 -27.43 16.12
CA THR A 115 4.68 -27.90 14.79
C THR A 115 4.11 -26.77 13.95
N THR A 116 4.71 -26.56 12.78
CA THR A 116 4.27 -25.56 11.81
C THR A 116 3.63 -26.25 10.63
N PHE A 117 2.41 -25.86 10.29
CA PHE A 117 1.70 -26.31 9.10
C PHE A 117 1.70 -25.18 8.08
N THR A 118 2.18 -25.47 6.87
CA THR A 118 2.16 -24.52 5.76
C THR A 118 1.40 -25.14 4.60
N LYS A 119 0.29 -24.53 4.18
CA LYS A 119 -0.44 -24.90 2.96
C LYS A 119 -0.47 -23.69 2.03
N SER A 120 -0.08 -23.90 0.77
CA SER A 120 -0.08 -22.84 -0.25
C SER A 120 -1.15 -23.14 -1.29
N HIS A 121 -1.96 -22.15 -1.63
CA HIS A 121 -2.99 -22.24 -2.67
C HIS A 121 -2.77 -21.18 -3.74
N THR A 122 -2.78 -21.59 -5.02
CA THR A 122 -2.66 -20.66 -6.15
C THR A 122 -4.03 -20.26 -6.68
N TYR A 123 -4.27 -18.96 -6.80
CA TYR A 123 -5.55 -18.38 -7.20
C TYR A 123 -5.44 -17.52 -8.46
N LYS A 124 -6.54 -17.45 -9.22
CA LYS A 124 -6.70 -16.55 -10.38
C LYS A 124 -7.98 -15.73 -10.19
N SER A 125 -7.88 -14.41 -10.10
CA SER A 125 -9.05 -13.52 -10.23
C SER A 125 -8.71 -12.22 -10.93
N LYS A 126 -9.72 -11.73 -11.66
CA LYS A 126 -9.73 -10.45 -12.37
C LYS A 126 -10.30 -9.31 -11.53
N LYS A 127 -10.83 -9.58 -10.32
CA LYS A 127 -11.46 -8.59 -9.44
C LYS A 127 -10.85 -8.63 -8.03
N SER A 128 -10.98 -7.50 -7.35
CA SER A 128 -10.66 -7.34 -5.94
C SER A 128 -11.78 -7.95 -5.12
N HIS A 129 -11.48 -8.91 -4.25
CA HIS A 129 -12.47 -9.55 -3.39
C HIS A 129 -12.08 -9.38 -1.93
N LYS A 130 -13.09 -9.32 -1.05
CA LYS A 130 -12.88 -9.50 0.38
C LYS A 130 -12.70 -11.00 0.64
N LEU A 131 -11.58 -11.35 1.25
CA LEU A 131 -11.22 -12.73 1.54
C LEU A 131 -11.63 -13.03 2.99
N ASN A 132 -12.66 -13.83 3.17
CA ASN A 132 -13.09 -14.32 4.48
C ASN A 132 -12.56 -15.74 4.64
N ILE A 133 -11.63 -15.96 5.57
CA ILE A 133 -11.06 -17.28 5.84
C ILE A 133 -11.59 -17.76 7.18
N SER A 134 -12.38 -18.83 7.15
CA SER A 134 -12.90 -19.48 8.34
C SER A 134 -12.09 -20.71 8.65
N PHE A 135 -11.61 -20.87 9.89
CA PHE A 135 -10.95 -22.09 10.33
C PHE A 135 -11.90 -22.92 11.18
N THR A 136 -11.85 -24.24 10.96
CA THR A 136 -12.55 -25.23 11.77
C THR A 136 -11.50 -26.13 12.40
N VAL A 137 -11.43 -26.13 13.73
CA VAL A 137 -10.59 -27.04 14.50
C VAL A 137 -11.48 -28.12 15.11
N LEU A 138 -11.22 -29.38 14.78
CA LEU A 138 -11.88 -30.53 15.42
C LEU A 138 -10.91 -31.14 16.44
N GLN A 139 -11.37 -31.23 17.69
CA GLN A 139 -10.64 -31.90 18.76
C GLN A 139 -11.37 -33.19 19.14
N ASN A 140 -10.73 -34.34 18.92
CA ASN A 140 -11.25 -35.61 19.41
C ASN A 140 -10.79 -35.83 20.85
N LYS A 141 -11.73 -35.84 21.79
CA LYS A 141 -11.46 -36.12 23.20
C LYS A 141 -11.46 -37.63 23.42
N ARG A 142 -10.32 -38.22 23.75
CA ARG A 142 -10.26 -39.60 24.23
C ARG A 142 -10.45 -39.60 25.75
N THR A 143 -11.70 -39.70 26.20
CA THR A 143 -12.00 -39.87 27.63
C THR A 143 -11.87 -41.34 28.00
N GLY A 144 -10.78 -41.70 28.67
CA GLY A 144 -10.68 -43.01 29.33
C GLY A 144 -9.26 -43.53 29.41
N SER A 145 -8.71 -43.58 30.62
CA SER A 145 -7.62 -44.48 30.97
C SER A 145 -8.22 -45.87 31.22
N SER A 146 -8.37 -46.66 30.16
CA SER A 146 -8.43 -48.10 30.34
C SER A 146 -7.62 -48.74 29.23
N SER A 147 -6.70 -49.61 29.63
CA SER A 147 -5.71 -50.32 28.82
C SER A 147 -6.32 -51.34 27.85
N ASN A 148 -7.60 -51.21 27.49
CA ASN A 148 -8.26 -52.06 26.50
C ASN A 148 -8.69 -51.20 25.32
N CYS A 149 -7.85 -51.21 24.28
CA CYS A 149 -8.17 -50.64 22.97
C CYS A 149 -9.22 -51.50 22.26
N GLY A 150 -10.47 -51.35 22.64
CA GLY A 150 -11.64 -51.71 21.84
C GLY A 150 -12.45 -50.44 21.56
N PRO A 151 -12.82 -50.13 20.31
CA PRO A 151 -13.62 -48.95 20.00
C PRO A 151 -15.06 -49.20 20.45
N THR A 152 -15.38 -48.92 21.71
CA THR A 152 -16.77 -48.71 22.11
C THR A 152 -17.18 -47.31 21.66
N HIS A 153 -18.27 -47.25 20.89
CA HIS A 153 -18.91 -46.04 20.38
C HIS A 153 -19.34 -45.12 21.53
N ALA A 154 -18.40 -44.34 22.07
CA ALA A 154 -18.71 -43.19 22.89
C ALA A 154 -19.12 -42.05 21.94
N THR A 155 -20.33 -41.55 22.11
CA THR A 155 -20.88 -40.35 21.47
C THR A 155 -19.96 -39.16 21.76
N ALA A 156 -18.99 -38.94 20.87
CA ALA A 156 -18.14 -37.76 20.91
C ALA A 156 -19.02 -36.54 20.62
N SER A 157 -19.20 -35.65 21.61
CA SER A 157 -19.81 -34.35 21.37
C SER A 157 -18.77 -33.46 20.67
N THR A 158 -18.84 -33.40 19.34
CA THR A 158 -18.04 -32.46 18.55
C THR A 158 -18.55 -31.05 18.77
N LYS A 159 -17.87 -30.27 19.63
CA LYS A 159 -18.05 -28.82 19.67
C LYS A 159 -17.29 -28.21 18.50
N GLN A 160 -18.01 -27.85 17.44
CA GLN A 160 -17.46 -27.07 16.33
C GLN A 160 -17.49 -25.59 16.69
N LYS A 161 -16.33 -24.93 16.66
CA LYS A 161 -16.23 -23.47 16.81
C LYS A 161 -15.69 -22.91 15.50
N ASN A 162 -16.49 -22.10 14.83
CA ASN A 162 -16.10 -21.41 13.60
C ASN A 162 -15.41 -20.10 14.00
N VAL A 163 -14.15 -19.93 13.61
CA VAL A 163 -13.44 -18.64 13.73
C VAL A 163 -13.33 -18.05 12.34
N SER A 164 -14.03 -16.95 12.07
CA SER A 164 -13.93 -16.22 10.81
C SER A 164 -12.91 -15.08 10.94
N VAL A 165 -11.87 -15.13 10.11
CA VAL A 165 -10.91 -14.03 9.94
C VAL A 165 -11.30 -13.29 8.66
N SER A 166 -11.77 -12.05 8.81
CA SER A 166 -12.05 -11.17 7.67
C SER A 166 -10.79 -10.40 7.32
N ILE A 167 -10.20 -10.68 6.15
CA ILE A 167 -9.09 -9.89 5.64
C ILE A 167 -9.68 -8.75 4.80
N SER A 168 -9.92 -7.62 5.46
CA SER A 168 -10.22 -6.36 4.76
C SER A 168 -8.93 -5.81 4.21
N ALA A 169 -8.90 -5.66 2.91
CA ALA A 169 -7.70 -5.36 2.21
C ALA A 169 -7.97 -4.02 1.52
N THR A 170 -7.65 -2.96 2.25
CA THR A 170 -8.11 -1.61 1.96
C THR A 170 -7.37 -1.14 0.71
N PRO A 171 -8.07 -0.70 -0.35
CA PRO A 171 -7.40 -0.01 -1.44
C PRO A 171 -6.62 1.15 -0.85
N LEU A 172 -5.37 1.32 -1.28
CA LEU A 172 -4.59 2.50 -0.95
C LEU A 172 -5.34 3.73 -1.51
N SER A 173 -6.15 4.33 -0.65
CA SER A 173 -6.96 5.51 -0.96
C SER A 173 -6.23 6.74 -0.47
N TYR A 174 -5.00 6.92 -0.92
CA TYR A 174 -4.27 8.15 -0.61
C TYR A 174 -4.93 9.30 -1.37
N CYS A 175 -5.59 10.19 -0.64
CA CYS A 175 -5.92 11.52 -1.11
C CYS A 175 -4.62 12.33 -1.13
N ALA A 176 -3.82 12.07 -2.16
CA ALA A 176 -2.41 12.39 -2.22
C ALA A 176 -2.14 13.91 -2.08
N ILE A 177 -3.03 14.79 -2.50
CA ILE A 177 -2.80 16.25 -2.44
C ILE A 177 -4.15 16.95 -2.26
N PRO A 178 -4.29 17.92 -1.32
CA PRO A 178 -5.50 18.72 -1.20
C PRO A 178 -5.92 19.30 -2.55
N LYS A 179 -7.19 19.09 -2.93
CA LYS A 179 -7.73 19.59 -4.18
C LYS A 179 -7.54 21.11 -4.27
N GLY A 180 -7.04 21.58 -5.41
CA GLY A 180 -6.80 23.00 -5.66
C GLY A 180 -5.41 23.51 -5.29
N TYR A 181 -4.55 22.67 -4.69
CA TYR A 181 -3.20 23.06 -4.31
C TYR A 181 -2.16 22.51 -5.30
N ALA A 182 -1.33 23.40 -5.80
CA ALA A 182 -0.18 23.05 -6.63
C ALA A 182 1.02 22.62 -5.78
N LEU A 183 1.24 23.33 -4.67
CA LEU A 183 2.30 23.07 -3.70
C LEU A 183 1.67 23.02 -2.32
N PHE A 184 1.90 21.94 -1.58
CA PHE A 184 1.40 21.79 -0.22
C PHE A 184 2.49 21.23 0.70
N ALA A 185 2.69 21.82 1.87
CA ALA A 185 3.58 21.31 2.89
C ALA A 185 2.82 21.02 4.19
N THR A 186 3.01 19.84 4.78
CA THR A 186 2.45 19.54 6.12
C THR A 186 3.19 20.25 7.24
N GLU A 187 4.32 20.89 6.93
CA GLU A 187 5.02 21.80 7.83
C GLU A 187 5.36 23.10 7.10
N ASN A 188 6.54 23.18 6.50
CA ASN A 188 7.07 24.42 5.94
C ASN A 188 7.16 24.34 4.42
N LEU A 189 6.70 25.38 3.74
CA LEU A 189 6.89 25.60 2.32
C LEU A 189 7.83 26.78 2.10
N THR A 190 8.91 26.56 1.34
CA THR A 190 9.82 27.62 0.90
C THR A 190 9.83 27.69 -0.62
N ILE A 191 9.48 28.86 -1.16
CA ILE A 191 9.57 29.20 -2.58
C ILE A 191 10.65 30.26 -2.69
N ASN A 192 11.81 29.92 -3.23
CA ASN A 192 12.96 30.83 -3.26
C ASN A 192 12.84 31.93 -4.33
N ASP A 193 13.86 32.77 -4.39
CA ASP A 193 13.94 33.94 -5.25
C ASP A 193 13.59 33.64 -6.70
N ARG A 194 12.73 34.49 -7.29
CA ARG A 194 12.26 34.39 -8.69
C ARG A 194 11.60 33.06 -9.06
N ALA A 195 11.38 32.16 -8.10
CA ALA A 195 10.57 30.98 -8.34
C ALA A 195 9.11 31.39 -8.49
N SER A 196 8.41 30.77 -9.41
CA SER A 196 7.03 31.09 -9.71
C SER A 196 6.19 29.83 -9.77
N CYS A 197 4.97 29.92 -9.24
CA CYS A 197 3.94 28.95 -9.53
C CYS A 197 2.77 29.64 -10.20
N SER A 198 2.41 29.16 -11.39
CA SER A 198 1.38 29.76 -12.23
C SER A 198 0.39 28.70 -12.69
N LYS A 199 -0.82 29.14 -13.02
CA LYS A 199 -1.71 28.33 -13.86
C LYS A 199 -1.04 28.04 -15.20
N ASN A 200 -1.19 26.81 -15.68
CA ASN A 200 -0.91 26.52 -17.08
C ASN A 200 -1.89 27.32 -17.96
N GLU A 201 -1.47 27.81 -19.14
CA GLU A 201 -2.32 28.55 -20.09
C GLU A 201 -3.64 27.81 -20.41
N TYR A 202 -3.62 26.48 -20.37
CA TYR A 202 -4.78 25.63 -20.62
C TYR A 202 -5.56 25.21 -19.37
N SER A 203 -5.15 25.66 -18.19
CA SER A 203 -5.77 25.33 -16.91
C SER A 203 -6.57 26.52 -16.38
N THR A 204 -7.83 26.29 -16.03
CA THR A 204 -8.64 27.24 -15.27
C THR A 204 -8.27 27.27 -13.78
N ALA A 205 -7.45 26.33 -13.33
CA ALA A 205 -7.10 26.17 -11.94
C ALA A 205 -5.95 27.13 -11.56
N THR A 206 -6.17 27.93 -10.52
CA THR A 206 -5.15 28.82 -9.95
C THR A 206 -4.05 28.02 -9.27
N CYS A 207 -2.79 28.47 -9.37
CA CYS A 207 -1.75 27.93 -8.53
C CYS A 207 -1.90 28.43 -7.08
N THR A 208 -2.59 27.64 -6.27
CA THR A 208 -2.63 27.84 -4.82
C THR A 208 -1.49 27.08 -4.16
N VAL A 209 -0.78 27.77 -3.26
CA VAL A 209 0.24 27.16 -2.41
C VAL A 209 -0.21 27.14 -0.95
N GLY A 210 0.10 26.07 -0.23
CA GLY A 210 -0.37 25.85 1.13
C GLY A 210 0.68 25.29 2.08
N ALA A 211 0.61 25.65 3.36
CA ALA A 211 1.40 25.00 4.40
C ALA A 211 0.69 25.01 5.76
N GLU A 212 0.81 23.92 6.53
CA GLU A 212 0.24 23.85 7.89
C GLU A 212 1.01 24.65 8.94
N LYS A 213 2.24 25.07 8.64
CA LYS A 213 2.98 26.01 9.48
C LYS A 213 3.24 27.28 8.67
N ASN A 214 4.40 27.35 8.05
CA ASN A 214 4.90 28.59 7.46
C ASN A 214 5.08 28.48 5.96
N ILE A 215 4.83 29.59 5.27
CA ILE A 215 5.21 29.78 3.87
C ILE A 215 6.23 30.92 3.81
N ASN A 216 7.35 30.71 3.11
CA ASN A 216 8.31 31.76 2.80
C ASN A 216 8.44 31.91 1.27
N ILE A 217 8.06 33.07 0.75
CA ILE A 217 8.19 33.43 -0.67
C ILE A 217 9.34 34.42 -0.82
N GLY A 218 10.37 33.98 -1.55
CA GLY A 218 11.63 34.66 -1.82
C GLY A 218 11.49 35.91 -2.66
N VAL A 219 12.62 36.60 -2.88
CA VAL A 219 12.67 37.87 -3.58
C VAL A 219 12.14 37.71 -5.01
N ARG A 220 11.15 38.51 -5.40
CA ARG A 220 10.46 38.40 -6.70
C ARG A 220 9.85 37.01 -6.97
N GLY A 221 9.64 36.19 -5.94
CA GLY A 221 8.85 34.96 -6.08
C GLY A 221 7.38 35.29 -6.28
N SER A 222 6.64 34.47 -7.03
CA SER A 222 5.23 34.75 -7.32
C SER A 222 4.33 33.51 -7.33
N VAL A 223 3.14 33.63 -6.75
CA VAL A 223 2.09 32.60 -6.73
C VAL A 223 0.71 33.23 -6.94
N ASP A 224 -0.30 32.44 -7.32
CA ASP A 224 -1.66 32.99 -7.46
C ASP A 224 -2.30 33.19 -6.08
N ASN A 225 -2.33 32.14 -5.25
CA ASN A 225 -2.87 32.16 -3.89
C ASN A 225 -1.87 31.58 -2.87
N ALA A 226 -1.88 32.06 -1.63
CA ALA A 226 -1.03 31.54 -0.55
C ALA A 226 -1.80 31.33 0.76
N HIS A 227 -1.77 30.10 1.29
CA HIS A 227 -2.53 29.65 2.46
C HIS A 227 -1.58 29.09 3.53
N ALA A 228 -1.25 29.88 4.55
CA ALA A 228 -0.46 29.44 5.70
C ALA A 228 -1.35 29.36 6.94
N ASN A 229 -1.27 28.31 7.75
CA ASN A 229 -1.97 28.31 9.04
C ASN A 229 -1.34 29.30 10.03
N GLU A 230 -0.01 29.43 10.03
CA GLU A 230 0.72 30.34 10.90
C GLU A 230 1.21 31.56 10.11
N THR A 231 2.47 31.56 9.67
CA THR A 231 3.13 32.76 9.11
C THR A 231 3.33 32.64 7.61
N LEU A 232 2.92 33.68 6.88
CA LEU A 232 3.30 33.92 5.50
C LEU A 232 4.37 35.01 5.44
N ILE A 233 5.59 34.65 5.07
CA ILE A 233 6.72 35.56 4.90
C ILE A 233 6.85 35.91 3.41
N LEU A 234 6.76 37.18 3.10
CA LEU A 234 6.87 37.74 1.75
C LEU A 234 8.13 38.60 1.65
N ARG A 235 9.14 38.13 0.95
CA ARG A 235 10.40 38.87 0.73
C ARG A 235 10.23 39.97 -0.32
N ASN A 236 11.28 40.77 -0.49
CA ASN A 236 11.28 41.96 -1.37
C ASN A 236 10.67 41.66 -2.75
N TYR A 237 9.69 42.47 -3.16
CA TYR A 237 9.02 42.36 -4.46
C TYR A 237 8.37 41.01 -4.77
N SER A 238 8.11 40.17 -3.77
CA SER A 238 7.32 38.96 -3.96
C SER A 238 5.84 39.30 -4.22
N LYS A 239 5.13 38.42 -4.93
CA LYS A 239 3.74 38.68 -5.36
C LYS A 239 2.84 37.50 -5.04
N VAL A 240 1.70 37.80 -4.41
CA VAL A 240 0.53 36.92 -4.38
C VAL A 240 -0.60 37.62 -5.12
N TYR A 241 -0.93 37.15 -6.32
CA TYR A 241 -1.78 37.89 -7.26
C TYR A 241 -3.25 37.98 -6.82
N SER A 242 -3.76 36.91 -6.23
CA SER A 242 -5.14 36.78 -5.81
C SER A 242 -5.25 36.99 -4.31
N GLU A 243 -5.33 35.92 -3.53
CA GLU A 243 -5.71 36.01 -2.11
C GLU A 243 -4.64 35.36 -1.22
N THR A 244 -4.46 35.94 -0.02
CA THR A 244 -3.65 35.35 1.06
C THR A 244 -4.48 35.04 2.29
N TRP A 245 -4.25 33.86 2.86
CA TRP A 245 -4.83 33.43 4.12
C TRP A 245 -3.69 33.04 5.05
N ALA A 246 -3.51 33.81 6.11
CA ALA A 246 -2.51 33.54 7.13
C ALA A 246 -2.87 34.26 8.42
N LYS A 247 -2.58 33.62 9.54
CA LYS A 247 -2.69 34.26 10.86
C LYS A 247 -1.79 35.50 10.91
N THR A 248 -0.52 35.32 10.56
CA THR A 248 0.48 36.39 10.46
C THR A 248 0.99 36.53 9.02
N VAL A 249 1.10 37.76 8.53
CA VAL A 249 1.76 38.07 7.26
C VAL A 249 2.92 39.03 7.55
N GLU A 250 4.14 38.59 7.24
CA GLU A 250 5.35 39.40 7.35
C GLU A 250 5.81 39.80 5.95
N SER A 251 5.71 41.08 5.61
CA SER A 251 6.05 41.57 4.27
C SER A 251 7.23 42.52 4.28
N GLN A 252 8.17 42.31 3.35
CA GLN A 252 9.29 43.22 3.08
C GLN A 252 8.96 44.22 1.95
N LYS A 253 9.92 45.09 1.60
CA LYS A 253 9.73 46.20 0.67
C LYS A 253 9.21 45.72 -0.70
N GLY A 254 8.10 46.32 -1.15
CA GLY A 254 7.53 46.08 -2.47
C GLY A 254 6.80 44.76 -2.64
N ALA A 255 6.61 43.97 -1.59
CA ALA A 255 5.76 42.78 -1.65
C ALA A 255 4.29 43.18 -1.92
N GLU A 256 3.60 42.45 -2.81
CA GLU A 256 2.22 42.71 -3.21
C GLU A 256 1.33 41.52 -2.79
N TYR A 257 0.26 41.77 -2.03
CA TYR A 257 -0.71 40.73 -1.61
C TYR A 257 -2.07 41.31 -1.20
N LYS A 258 -3.12 40.46 -1.14
CA LYS A 258 -4.44 40.81 -0.60
C LYS A 258 -4.83 39.82 0.51
N LYS A 259 -4.74 40.25 1.77
CA LYS A 259 -5.13 39.41 2.93
C LYS A 259 -6.64 39.26 3.01
N LYS A 260 -7.11 38.01 2.99
CA LYS A 260 -8.54 37.67 3.02
C LYS A 260 -9.00 37.07 4.35
N GLY A 261 -8.10 36.42 5.09
CA GLY A 261 -8.41 35.85 6.40
C GLY A 261 -7.32 34.94 6.93
N SER A 262 -7.73 33.94 7.72
CA SER A 262 -6.87 32.88 8.25
C SER A 262 -7.42 31.52 7.82
N VAL A 263 -6.55 30.54 7.64
CA VAL A 263 -6.95 29.14 7.43
C VAL A 263 -7.18 28.49 8.79
N THR A 264 -8.26 27.73 8.95
CA THR A 264 -8.59 27.06 10.22
C THR A 264 -8.08 25.63 10.29
N SER A 265 -8.00 24.93 9.16
CA SER A 265 -7.42 23.60 9.04
C SER A 265 -7.28 23.21 7.58
N PHE A 266 -6.38 22.27 7.29
CA PHE A 266 -6.33 21.55 6.02
C PHE A 266 -6.81 20.12 6.25
N ASN A 267 -7.65 19.60 5.37
CA ASN A 267 -8.05 18.21 5.40
C ASN A 267 -7.20 17.43 4.38
N TYR A 268 -6.33 16.55 4.87
CA TYR A 268 -5.55 15.64 4.04
C TYR A 268 -5.26 14.33 4.79
N ASP A 269 -5.06 13.26 4.04
CA ASP A 269 -4.65 11.98 4.59
C ASP A 269 -3.11 11.90 4.65
N SER A 270 -2.57 11.85 5.86
CA SER A 270 -1.14 11.62 6.12
C SER A 270 -0.82 10.16 6.42
N GLY A 271 -1.84 9.31 6.51
CA GLY A 271 -1.71 7.90 6.82
C GLY A 271 -0.89 7.21 5.76
N VAL A 272 0.25 6.66 6.16
CA VAL A 272 1.05 5.78 5.31
C VAL A 272 0.95 4.37 5.89
N SER A 273 0.14 3.52 5.27
CA SER A 273 0.17 2.08 5.55
C SER A 273 1.56 1.53 5.24
N SER A 274 2.07 0.66 6.10
CA SER A 274 3.30 -0.08 5.83
C SER A 274 3.12 -0.95 4.58
N LEU A 275 3.94 -0.74 3.55
CA LEU A 275 4.03 -1.66 2.43
C LEU A 275 5.15 -2.66 2.66
N SER A 276 4.94 -3.89 2.19
CA SER A 276 6.01 -4.86 2.03
C SER A 276 6.73 -4.63 0.69
N PHE A 277 8.06 -4.78 0.69
CA PHE A 277 8.90 -4.60 -0.51
C PHE A 277 9.71 -5.85 -0.87
N ALA A 278 10.12 -5.96 -2.15
CA ALA A 278 10.70 -7.19 -2.66
C ALA A 278 12.19 -7.10 -2.39
N ASN A 279 12.81 -8.22 -2.02
CA ASN A 279 14.24 -8.26 -1.74
C ASN A 279 15.04 -8.52 -3.02
N THR A 280 14.78 -7.71 -4.06
CA THR A 280 15.47 -7.77 -5.35
C THR A 280 16.14 -6.43 -5.65
N SER A 281 17.14 -6.45 -6.52
CA SER A 281 17.74 -5.23 -7.05
C SER A 281 17.82 -5.32 -8.57
N ASP A 282 17.68 -4.18 -9.23
CA ASP A 282 17.66 -4.09 -10.68
C ASP A 282 18.35 -2.82 -11.17
N PHE A 283 19.07 -2.94 -12.28
CA PHE A 283 19.87 -1.86 -12.85
C PHE A 283 19.57 -1.75 -14.35
N ILE A 284 19.10 -0.59 -14.79
CA ILE A 284 18.93 -0.28 -16.20
C ILE A 284 20.14 0.50 -16.67
N GLU A 285 21.02 -0.19 -17.38
CA GLU A 285 22.26 0.36 -17.93
C GLU A 285 22.01 1.38 -19.06
N ASN A 286 23.05 2.14 -19.38
CA ASN A 286 23.02 3.15 -20.44
C ASN A 286 22.58 2.56 -21.79
N GLY A 287 21.64 3.23 -22.45
CA GLY A 287 21.07 2.83 -23.73
C GLY A 287 20.16 1.60 -23.67
N LYS A 288 19.95 1.01 -22.49
CA LYS A 288 19.03 -0.11 -22.31
C LYS A 288 17.65 0.40 -21.93
N SER A 289 16.64 -0.37 -22.31
CA SER A 289 15.27 -0.16 -21.87
C SER A 289 14.76 -1.38 -21.13
N LYS A 290 14.07 -1.16 -20.02
CA LYS A 290 13.35 -2.22 -19.30
C LYS A 290 11.91 -1.81 -19.08
N THR A 291 11.02 -2.78 -19.28
CA THR A 291 9.58 -2.61 -19.15
C THR A 291 9.10 -3.27 -17.87
N TYR A 292 8.31 -2.54 -17.09
CA TYR A 292 7.69 -3.02 -15.86
C TYR A 292 6.18 -3.09 -16.03
N GLU A 293 5.62 -4.16 -15.49
CA GLU A 293 4.18 -4.36 -15.37
C GLU A 293 3.70 -3.90 -13.98
N PRO A 294 2.43 -3.55 -13.78
CA PRO A 294 1.96 -3.12 -12.47
C PRO A 294 2.18 -4.21 -11.41
N GLY A 295 2.99 -3.95 -10.38
CA GLY A 295 3.39 -4.96 -9.40
C GLY A 295 4.28 -4.39 -8.32
N VAL A 296 5.00 -5.25 -7.62
CA VAL A 296 5.87 -4.88 -6.51
C VAL A 296 7.29 -5.32 -6.78
N TYR A 297 8.22 -4.43 -6.46
CA TYR A 297 9.62 -4.50 -6.85
C TYR A 297 10.50 -4.09 -5.68
N GLY A 298 11.78 -4.47 -5.78
CA GLY A 298 12.79 -4.07 -4.81
C GLY A 298 13.42 -2.75 -5.19
N ASP A 299 14.75 -2.72 -5.14
CA ASP A 299 15.55 -1.54 -5.43
C ASP A 299 15.80 -1.43 -6.95
N VAL A 300 15.47 -0.29 -7.57
CA VAL A 300 15.65 -0.07 -9.01
C VAL A 300 16.45 1.20 -9.27
N THR A 301 17.57 1.06 -9.99
CA THR A 301 18.38 2.19 -10.42
C THR A 301 18.38 2.30 -11.95
N ILE A 302 18.01 3.49 -12.45
CA ILE A 302 18.01 3.82 -13.86
C ILE A 302 19.20 4.74 -14.11
N ARG A 303 20.25 4.20 -14.75
CA ARG A 303 21.46 4.96 -15.04
C ARG A 303 21.24 5.97 -16.15
N ARG A 304 22.18 6.90 -16.30
CA ARG A 304 22.21 7.84 -17.43
C ARG A 304 22.00 7.11 -18.77
N GLY A 305 21.06 7.59 -19.57
CA GLY A 305 20.68 7.00 -20.87
C GLY A 305 19.83 5.73 -20.79
N GLY A 306 19.57 5.20 -19.59
CA GLY A 306 18.62 4.10 -19.39
C GLY A 306 17.17 4.56 -19.54
N THR A 307 16.30 3.67 -20.01
CA THR A 307 14.86 3.93 -20.18
C THR A 307 14.01 2.95 -19.38
N PHE A 308 13.33 3.45 -18.37
CA PHE A 308 12.36 2.71 -17.56
C PHE A 308 10.95 2.93 -18.10
N VAL A 309 10.28 1.85 -18.49
CA VAL A 309 8.98 1.89 -19.17
C VAL A 309 7.89 1.33 -18.28
N LEU A 310 6.88 2.16 -17.97
CA LEU A 310 5.62 1.73 -17.36
C LEU A 310 4.62 1.44 -18.49
N ASN A 311 4.44 0.14 -18.78
CA ASN A 311 3.72 -0.30 -19.98
C ASN A 311 2.20 -0.20 -19.89
N LYS A 312 1.65 -0.27 -18.68
CA LYS A 312 0.20 -0.34 -18.45
C LYS A 312 -0.22 0.62 -17.34
N ASP A 313 -1.50 1.00 -17.39
CA ASP A 313 -2.15 1.69 -16.29
C ASP A 313 -2.13 0.79 -15.03
N GLY A 314 -1.94 1.38 -13.86
CA GLY A 314 -2.01 0.64 -12.60
C GLY A 314 -1.06 1.14 -11.53
N VAL A 315 -0.92 0.33 -10.48
CA VAL A 315 -0.05 0.61 -9.34
C VAL A 315 1.23 -0.17 -9.44
N TYR A 316 2.34 0.54 -9.30
CA TYR A 316 3.71 0.06 -9.21
C TYR A 316 4.26 0.41 -7.85
N ILE A 317 4.86 -0.55 -7.14
CA ILE A 317 5.38 -0.34 -5.79
C ILE A 317 6.84 -0.76 -5.79
N PHE A 318 7.73 0.11 -5.33
CA PHE A 318 9.17 -0.11 -5.25
C PHE A 318 9.65 0.03 -3.81
N LYS A 319 10.72 -0.68 -3.46
CA LYS A 319 11.46 -0.36 -2.23
C LYS A 319 12.13 1.00 -2.40
N SER A 320 13.05 1.10 -3.34
CA SER A 320 13.71 2.33 -3.73
C SER A 320 13.71 2.44 -5.25
N ILE A 321 13.51 3.64 -5.77
CA ILE A 321 13.70 3.91 -7.21
C ILE A 321 14.47 5.21 -7.41
N ARG A 322 15.53 5.12 -8.21
CA ARG A 322 16.44 6.22 -8.49
C ARG A 322 16.66 6.41 -9.98
N PHE A 323 16.41 7.62 -10.46
CA PHE A 323 16.66 8.03 -11.84
C PHE A 323 17.86 8.98 -11.87
N GLU A 324 18.96 8.55 -12.50
CA GLU A 324 20.12 9.42 -12.71
C GLU A 324 19.85 10.46 -13.80
N TYR A 325 20.68 11.50 -13.84
CA TYR A 325 20.61 12.53 -14.87
C TYR A 325 20.72 11.91 -16.28
N GLY A 326 19.82 12.31 -17.17
CA GLY A 326 19.74 11.80 -18.54
C GLY A 326 19.10 10.42 -18.68
N SER A 327 18.56 9.84 -17.61
CA SER A 327 17.65 8.68 -17.70
C SER A 327 16.25 9.11 -18.15
N THR A 328 15.45 8.15 -18.64
CA THR A 328 14.06 8.40 -19.07
C THR A 328 13.07 7.50 -18.33
N LEU A 329 12.04 8.12 -17.76
CA LEU A 329 10.79 7.47 -17.37
C LEU A 329 9.80 7.60 -18.53
N LYS A 330 9.36 6.48 -19.09
CA LYS A 330 8.39 6.45 -20.20
C LYS A 330 7.09 5.81 -19.76
N LEU A 331 6.00 6.57 -19.82
CA LEU A 331 4.65 6.06 -19.61
C LEU A 331 4.03 5.73 -20.97
N LYS A 332 3.53 4.50 -21.13
CA LYS A 332 2.68 4.11 -22.28
C LYS A 332 1.18 4.11 -21.93
N SER A 333 0.89 4.43 -20.68
CA SER A 333 -0.44 4.51 -20.10
C SER A 333 -1.22 5.71 -20.65
N SER A 334 -2.53 5.52 -20.91
CA SER A 334 -3.45 6.62 -21.27
C SER A 334 -4.31 7.06 -20.08
N LYS A 335 -4.37 6.23 -19.02
CA LYS A 335 -5.15 6.48 -17.81
C LYS A 335 -4.22 6.75 -16.63
N THR A 336 -4.72 6.55 -15.42
CA THR A 336 -4.00 6.77 -14.17
C THR A 336 -2.90 5.72 -13.98
N THR A 337 -1.67 6.18 -13.76
CA THR A 337 -0.53 5.38 -13.31
C THR A 337 -0.09 5.90 -11.94
N GLU A 338 0.04 4.99 -10.99
CA GLU A 338 0.50 5.29 -9.62
C GLU A 338 1.81 4.55 -9.37
N LEU A 339 2.84 5.27 -8.96
CA LEU A 339 4.14 4.72 -8.55
C LEU A 339 4.34 5.03 -7.08
N TYR A 340 4.43 4.02 -6.24
CA TYR A 340 4.77 4.18 -4.83
C TYR A 340 6.20 3.70 -4.59
N ALA A 341 6.95 4.41 -3.76
CA ALA A 341 8.28 3.98 -3.34
C ALA A 341 8.53 4.35 -1.87
N GLN A 342 9.32 3.55 -1.14
CA GLN A 342 9.83 4.00 0.16
C GLN A 342 10.79 5.16 -0.03
N GLU A 343 11.66 5.06 -1.03
CA GLU A 343 12.61 6.12 -1.42
C GLU A 343 12.48 6.43 -2.91
N PHE A 344 12.45 7.73 -3.23
CA PHE A 344 12.31 8.21 -4.60
C PHE A 344 13.30 9.34 -4.85
N ASN A 345 14.08 9.22 -5.91
CA ASN A 345 14.96 10.29 -6.40
C ASN A 345 14.90 10.38 -7.91
N PHE A 346 14.68 11.59 -8.43
CA PHE A 346 14.42 11.82 -9.83
C PHE A 346 15.27 12.95 -10.42
N SER A 347 16.23 12.58 -11.25
CA SER A 347 17.01 13.53 -12.07
C SER A 347 16.84 13.26 -13.58
N GLY A 348 15.93 12.36 -13.97
CA GLY A 348 15.66 11.95 -15.35
C GLY A 348 14.68 12.86 -16.11
N THR A 349 14.11 12.37 -17.21
CA THR A 349 13.03 13.03 -17.96
C THR A 349 11.80 12.13 -18.04
N VAL A 350 10.61 12.71 -17.94
CA VAL A 350 9.34 11.98 -18.11
C VAL A 350 8.83 12.14 -19.54
N THR A 351 8.43 11.04 -20.17
CA THR A 351 7.82 11.03 -21.52
C THR A 351 6.52 10.23 -21.53
N GLY A 352 5.57 10.63 -22.37
CA GLY A 352 4.27 9.97 -22.50
C GLY A 352 3.31 10.14 -21.31
N ALA A 353 3.72 10.85 -20.26
CA ALA A 353 2.85 11.17 -19.13
C ALA A 353 1.94 12.37 -19.44
N LYS A 354 0.71 12.31 -18.93
CA LYS A 354 -0.12 13.49 -18.66
C LYS A 354 -0.02 13.79 -17.18
N ALA A 355 0.29 15.03 -16.79
CA ALA A 355 0.46 15.39 -15.38
C ALA A 355 -0.77 15.05 -14.53
N SER A 356 -1.97 15.17 -15.09
CA SER A 356 -3.23 14.82 -14.41
C SER A 356 -3.37 13.34 -14.07
N ASN A 357 -2.59 12.46 -14.68
CA ASN A 357 -2.79 11.01 -14.62
C ASN A 357 -1.59 10.25 -14.06
N PHE A 358 -0.51 10.92 -13.68
CA PHE A 358 0.66 10.27 -13.11
C PHE A 358 0.89 10.75 -11.68
N LEU A 359 0.88 9.82 -10.73
CA LEU A 359 1.16 10.07 -9.32
C LEU A 359 2.38 9.27 -8.88
N VAL A 360 3.29 9.93 -8.17
CA VAL A 360 4.35 9.30 -7.38
C VAL A 360 4.05 9.49 -5.90
N GLY A 361 3.91 8.39 -5.16
CA GLY A 361 3.78 8.40 -3.70
C GLY A 361 5.07 7.96 -3.01
N VAL A 362 5.65 8.81 -2.17
CA VAL A 362 6.85 8.51 -1.40
C VAL A 362 6.47 8.24 0.05
N LEU A 363 6.72 7.02 0.49
CA LEU A 363 6.22 6.48 1.75
C LEU A 363 7.24 6.61 2.90
N GLY A 364 8.52 6.75 2.57
CA GLY A 364 9.59 6.95 3.53
C GLY A 364 9.72 8.41 3.98
N SER A 365 10.65 8.62 4.92
CA SER A 365 10.99 9.94 5.47
C SER A 365 12.31 10.50 4.92
N SER A 366 13.06 9.72 4.16
CA SER A 366 14.28 10.16 3.47
C SER A 366 13.96 11.33 2.53
N ALA A 367 14.89 12.27 2.37
CA ALA A 367 14.68 13.41 1.47
C ALA A 367 14.45 12.93 0.02
N THR A 368 13.53 13.60 -0.66
CA THR A 368 13.13 13.33 -2.05
C THR A 368 13.60 14.47 -2.95
N TYR A 369 14.37 14.13 -3.98
CA TYR A 369 14.86 15.11 -4.96
C TYR A 369 14.17 14.94 -6.31
N VAL A 370 13.60 16.02 -6.85
CA VAL A 370 13.02 16.10 -8.20
C VAL A 370 13.78 17.20 -8.95
N ASP A 371 14.95 16.84 -9.44
CA ASP A 371 15.96 17.82 -9.86
C ASP A 371 15.74 18.33 -11.27
N ASN A 372 15.18 17.50 -12.15
CA ASN A 372 14.94 17.82 -13.56
C ASN A 372 13.44 17.91 -13.84
N GLY A 373 13.08 18.53 -14.98
CA GLY A 373 11.68 18.78 -15.33
C GLY A 373 10.82 17.51 -15.19
N PHE A 374 9.72 17.65 -14.45
CA PHE A 374 8.84 16.55 -14.07
C PHE A 374 7.41 16.81 -14.54
N VAL A 375 6.74 15.77 -15.02
CA VAL A 375 5.35 15.82 -15.48
C VAL A 375 4.56 14.77 -14.71
N GLY A 376 3.78 15.19 -13.73
CA GLY A 376 3.08 14.33 -12.78
C GLY A 376 2.96 14.98 -11.42
N SER A 377 2.27 14.32 -10.51
CA SER A 377 2.15 14.76 -9.11
C SER A 377 3.02 13.90 -8.19
N VAL A 378 3.49 14.50 -7.10
CA VAL A 378 4.29 13.80 -6.08
C VAL A 378 3.69 14.03 -4.70
N TRP A 379 3.44 12.95 -3.95
CA TRP A 379 2.96 12.97 -2.58
C TRP A 379 3.96 12.30 -1.65
N ALA A 380 4.54 13.06 -0.74
CA ALA A 380 5.62 12.61 0.14
C ALA A 380 5.43 13.16 1.58
N PRO A 381 4.32 12.82 2.26
CA PRO A 381 3.85 13.52 3.47
C PRO A 381 4.79 13.43 4.67
N ARG A 382 5.78 12.53 4.63
CA ARG A 382 6.78 12.31 5.69
C ARG A 382 8.19 12.76 5.31
N SER A 383 8.38 13.19 4.05
CA SER A 383 9.68 13.50 3.47
C SER A 383 9.83 14.99 3.24
N ARG A 384 11.07 15.48 3.35
CA ARG A 384 11.45 16.76 2.76
C ARG A 384 11.63 16.59 1.25
N MET A 385 10.92 17.37 0.46
CA MET A 385 11.01 17.36 -1.00
C MET A 385 11.68 18.63 -1.52
N VAL A 386 12.59 18.47 -2.48
CA VAL A 386 13.20 19.55 -3.24
C VAL A 386 12.82 19.41 -4.71
N ILE A 387 12.23 20.46 -5.30
CA ILE A 387 11.78 20.47 -6.70
C ILE A 387 12.45 21.64 -7.42
N GLY A 388 13.26 21.41 -8.45
CA GLY A 388 13.81 22.52 -9.23
C GLY A 388 15.29 22.80 -9.06
N GLN A 389 16.16 21.79 -8.93
CA GLN A 389 17.59 22.05 -8.85
C GLN A 389 18.22 22.51 -10.18
N PHE A 390 17.66 22.10 -11.32
CA PHE A 390 18.13 22.57 -12.63
C PHE A 390 17.32 23.79 -13.10
N HIS A 391 18.04 24.91 -13.34
CA HIS A 391 17.44 26.15 -13.82
C HIS A 391 16.67 25.95 -15.14
N HIS A 392 15.61 26.72 -15.32
CA HIS A 392 14.80 26.78 -16.55
C HIS A 392 14.11 25.48 -16.93
N LYS A 393 13.86 24.59 -15.97
CA LYS A 393 12.98 23.43 -16.15
C LYS A 393 11.57 23.76 -15.66
N THR A 394 10.59 23.18 -16.35
CA THR A 394 9.18 23.26 -15.99
C THR A 394 8.78 22.01 -15.21
N TYR A 395 8.05 22.23 -14.13
CA TYR A 395 7.51 21.19 -13.26
C TYR A 395 5.99 21.24 -13.34
N SER A 396 5.38 20.29 -14.03
CA SER A 396 3.95 20.31 -14.32
C SER A 396 3.21 19.26 -13.50
N GLY A 397 2.33 19.70 -12.60
CA GLY A 397 1.57 18.80 -11.72
C GLY A 397 1.23 19.45 -10.39
N SER A 398 1.15 18.62 -9.35
CA SER A 398 0.95 19.06 -7.98
C SER A 398 1.85 18.30 -7.02
N TYR A 399 2.29 18.95 -5.95
CA TYR A 399 3.32 18.42 -5.06
C TYR A 399 2.93 18.62 -3.60
N MET A 400 3.00 17.54 -2.83
CA MET A 400 2.80 17.55 -1.39
C MET A 400 3.98 16.91 -0.68
N ALA A 401 4.48 17.54 0.37
CA ALA A 401 5.57 17.01 1.18
C ALA A 401 5.42 17.35 2.66
N LYS A 402 6.28 16.80 3.52
CA LYS A 402 6.41 17.29 4.90
C LYS A 402 6.96 18.72 4.90
N GLU A 403 8.11 18.87 4.27
CA GLU A 403 8.73 20.14 3.99
C GLU A 403 8.93 20.24 2.48
N LEU A 404 8.57 21.36 1.89
CA LEU A 404 8.65 21.55 0.45
C LEU A 404 9.55 22.74 0.14
N PHE A 405 10.59 22.50 -0.65
CA PHE A 405 11.56 23.51 -1.04
C PHE A 405 11.63 23.63 -2.56
N VAL A 406 11.30 24.81 -3.05
CA VAL A 406 11.35 25.18 -4.46
C VAL A 406 12.51 26.16 -4.64
N PRO A 407 13.65 25.75 -5.23
CA PRO A 407 14.81 26.61 -5.44
C PRO A 407 14.52 27.78 -6.37
N GLN A 408 15.48 28.69 -6.43
CA GLN A 408 15.39 29.90 -7.25
C GLN A 408 15.18 29.59 -8.73
N ASP A 409 14.48 30.50 -9.43
CA ASP A 409 14.22 30.39 -10.88
C ASP A 409 13.41 29.15 -11.32
N THR A 410 12.82 28.41 -10.37
CA THR A 410 11.97 27.26 -10.67
C THR A 410 10.58 27.71 -11.11
N LYS A 411 10.05 27.08 -12.16
CA LYS A 411 8.68 27.29 -12.63
C LYS A 411 7.82 26.06 -12.39
N VAL A 412 6.75 26.23 -11.64
CA VAL A 412 5.76 25.18 -11.38
C VAL A 412 4.46 25.54 -12.12
N ASP A 413 4.02 24.65 -12.99
CA ASP A 413 2.73 24.75 -13.67
C ASP A 413 1.73 23.84 -12.98
N TYR A 414 0.69 24.42 -12.39
CA TYR A 414 -0.30 23.63 -11.69
C TYR A 414 -1.16 22.82 -12.67
N ILE A 415 -1.13 21.50 -12.49
CA ILE A 415 -2.07 20.57 -13.12
C ILE A 415 -2.58 19.65 -12.03
N GLN A 416 -3.90 19.67 -11.82
CA GLN A 416 -4.52 18.82 -10.82
C GLN A 416 -4.41 17.34 -11.22
N PHE A 417 -3.94 16.51 -10.30
CA PHE A 417 -4.07 15.06 -10.42
C PHE A 417 -5.54 14.64 -10.34
N THR A 418 -6.01 13.91 -11.33
CA THR A 418 -7.36 13.36 -11.42
C THR A 418 -7.28 11.84 -11.27
N LYS A 419 -7.60 11.33 -10.09
CA LYS A 419 -7.85 9.90 -9.90
C LYS A 419 -9.22 9.56 -10.50
N ASN A 420 -9.32 8.44 -11.21
CA ASN A 420 -10.62 7.92 -11.62
C ASN A 420 -11.39 7.48 -10.36
N GLY A 421 -12.26 8.36 -9.86
CA GLY A 421 -12.92 8.26 -8.56
C GLY A 421 -12.39 9.34 -7.63
N ASP A 422 -13.24 10.33 -7.31
CA ASP A 422 -12.87 11.52 -6.56
C ASP A 422 -12.14 11.20 -5.25
N CYS A 423 -11.01 11.87 -5.02
CA CYS A 423 -10.52 12.13 -3.67
C CYS A 423 -11.54 13.05 -2.99
N LYS A 424 -12.42 12.47 -2.16
CA LYS A 424 -13.41 13.22 -1.38
C LYS A 424 -12.77 13.92 -0.20
#